data_AF-A0AAD4RXS5-F1
#
_entry.id   AF-A0AAD4RXS5-F1
#
_cell.length_a   1.000
_cell.length_b   1.000
_cell.length_c   1.000
_cell.angle_alpha   90.00
_cell.angle_beta   90.00
_cell.angle_gamma   90.00
#
_symmetry.space_group_name_H-M   'P 1'
#
loop_
_entity.id
_entity.type
_entity.pdbx_description
1 polymer ?
#
loop_
_entity_poly.entity_id
_entity_poly.type
_entity_poly.pdbx_seq_one_letter_code
_entity_poly.pdbx_strand_id
1 'polypeptide(L)'
;MNLQTLQFSNLNPTIFSSNSKFKSSSCNIWKRVSESSIVMKNNGRLSRIRCGGGGGDGEKEDKFYMRKAVELAKTAIGCTSPNPMVGCVLVKNGEIIGQGFHPKAGQPHAEVFALREAGDKAENATAYVSLEPCNHFGRTPPCSEALIRAKVNRVVVGMVDPNPIVASRGVEKLRDAGIDVTVAVEEELCKNLNEAYIHRMLTGKPFVTLRYSLSVNGKILDKVGLAAKEPGGYYSQLLQAYDGVILSSGSLTRDFTFPTSQEPQAKQPLRIIVARTTDSPLQIPILTNDAANQVIIFAENDTVVNPETTSQGVETVVMDKVNLNAILDYCASRGLCSVLVDYIGDYKDLEELVEEGLEQGLVQKVVMEVLPVWEGRKESEILTTKKLEREVRKLKKLQSTISNESVLVEGYF
;
A
#
# COMPACT_ATOMS: atom_id res chain seq x y z
N MET A 1 -59.42 -33.28 -24.46
CA MET A 1 -60.37 -33.10 -23.35
C MET A 1 -60.16 -31.72 -22.76
N ASN A 2 -61.23 -30.91 -22.78
CA ASN A 2 -61.62 -29.75 -21.96
C ASN A 2 -60.55 -28.74 -21.50
N LEU A 3 -60.57 -27.46 -21.89
CA LEU A 3 -61.54 -26.33 -21.75
C LEU A 3 -61.29 -25.45 -20.51
N GLN A 4 -61.43 -24.13 -20.75
CA GLN A 4 -61.53 -22.96 -19.83
C GLN A 4 -60.18 -22.39 -19.32
N THR A 5 -59.69 -21.19 -19.68
CA THR A 5 -60.26 -19.85 -19.94
C THR A 5 -60.99 -19.23 -18.75
N LEU A 6 -60.42 -18.16 -18.18
CA LEU A 6 -61.14 -16.96 -17.72
C LEU A 6 -60.18 -15.77 -17.58
N GLN A 7 -60.53 -14.68 -18.28
CA GLN A 7 -59.97 -13.33 -18.20
C GLN A 7 -60.62 -12.51 -17.07
N PHE A 8 -60.12 -11.27 -16.94
CA PHE A 8 -60.71 -10.01 -16.45
C PHE A 8 -59.95 -9.45 -15.25
N SER A 9 -59.66 -8.16 -15.07
CA SER A 9 -59.47 -6.96 -15.91
C SER A 9 -59.28 -5.81 -14.89
N ASN A 10 -58.39 -4.85 -15.20
CA ASN A 10 -58.26 -3.48 -14.68
C ASN A 10 -59.29 -2.95 -13.65
N LEU A 11 -58.80 -2.21 -12.64
CA LEU A 11 -59.29 -0.87 -12.24
C LEU A 11 -58.36 -0.23 -11.17
N ASN A 12 -57.72 0.88 -11.54
CA ASN A 12 -57.27 1.98 -10.65
C ASN A 12 -58.42 3.03 -10.62
N PRO A 13 -58.35 4.18 -9.91
CA PRO A 13 -57.75 4.56 -8.61
C PRO A 13 -58.76 5.39 -7.74
N THR A 14 -58.42 5.78 -6.50
CA THR A 14 -58.95 6.99 -5.79
C THR A 14 -58.20 7.18 -4.46
N ILE A 15 -57.33 8.19 -4.34
CA ILE A 15 -57.56 9.55 -3.81
C ILE A 15 -57.95 9.56 -2.32
N PHE A 16 -57.00 9.97 -1.46
CA PHE A 16 -57.27 10.93 -0.40
C PHE A 16 -56.08 11.90 -0.27
N SER A 17 -56.40 13.19 -0.37
CA SER A 17 -55.51 14.32 -0.21
C SER A 17 -55.83 15.05 1.09
N SER A 18 -54.79 15.63 1.72
CA SER A 18 -54.73 16.97 2.32
C SER A 18 -53.55 17.01 3.32
N ASN A 19 -52.43 17.62 2.93
CA ASN A 19 -52.06 19.03 3.15
C ASN A 19 -51.92 19.43 4.63
N SER A 20 -50.68 19.64 5.08
CA SER A 20 -50.29 20.95 5.60
C SER A 20 -48.78 21.20 5.44
N LYS A 21 -48.48 22.47 5.21
CA LYS A 21 -47.24 23.07 4.71
C LYS A 21 -46.17 23.15 5.81
N PHE A 22 -44.90 22.92 5.47
CA PHE A 22 -43.80 23.74 5.97
C PHE A 22 -42.70 23.87 4.89
N LYS A 23 -42.28 25.12 4.67
CA LYS A 23 -41.33 25.58 3.65
C LYS A 23 -39.88 25.47 4.15
N SER A 24 -38.97 25.36 3.15
CA SER A 24 -37.54 25.75 3.13
C SER A 24 -36.60 24.99 4.06
N SER A 25 -35.45 24.47 3.64
CA SER A 25 -34.47 25.05 2.72
C SER A 25 -33.59 23.97 2.08
N SER A 26 -33.35 24.15 0.78
CA SER A 26 -32.48 23.37 -0.10
C SER A 26 -30.99 23.62 0.12
N CYS A 27 -30.17 22.58 -0.02
CA CYS A 27 -28.87 22.72 -0.69
C CYS A 27 -28.42 21.39 -1.34
N ASN A 28 -28.90 21.15 -2.56
CA ASN A 28 -28.24 20.31 -3.54
C ASN A 28 -27.45 21.24 -4.45
N ILE A 29 -26.12 21.13 -4.47
CA ILE A 29 -25.27 21.81 -5.45
C ILE A 29 -24.49 20.72 -6.21
N TRP A 30 -25.15 20.18 -7.22
CA TRP A 30 -24.51 19.73 -8.46
C TRP A 30 -25.05 20.65 -9.55
N LYS A 31 -24.30 21.68 -9.92
CA LYS A 31 -24.54 22.41 -11.17
C LYS A 31 -23.23 22.81 -11.82
N ARG A 32 -23.10 22.30 -13.05
CA ARG A 32 -22.43 22.87 -14.23
C ARG A 32 -21.96 24.32 -14.05
N VAL A 33 -20.69 24.54 -14.34
CA VAL A 33 -20.14 25.83 -14.77
C VAL A 33 -19.52 25.53 -16.14
N SER A 34 -20.28 25.64 -17.23
CA SER A 34 -20.42 26.81 -18.10
C SER A 34 -19.08 27.44 -18.50
N GLU A 35 -18.73 27.26 -19.77
CA GLU A 35 -17.73 28.04 -20.47
C GLU A 35 -18.01 29.54 -20.30
N SER A 36 -17.02 30.26 -19.78
CA SER A 36 -16.96 31.71 -19.91
C SER A 36 -15.51 32.10 -20.20
N SER A 37 -15.28 32.54 -21.43
CA SER A 37 -14.04 33.13 -21.90
C SER A 37 -13.83 34.47 -21.18
N ILE A 38 -12.93 34.51 -20.20
CA ILE A 38 -12.40 35.76 -19.66
C ILE A 38 -11.12 36.07 -20.43
N VAL A 39 -11.20 37.10 -21.28
CA VAL A 39 -10.04 37.69 -21.93
C VAL A 39 -9.33 38.57 -20.89
N MET A 40 -8.15 38.14 -20.43
CA MET A 40 -7.16 39.02 -19.84
C MET A 40 -5.92 39.05 -20.74
N LYS A 41 -5.64 40.22 -21.31
CA LYS A 41 -4.35 40.54 -21.91
C LYS A 41 -3.36 40.85 -20.78
N ASN A 42 -2.28 40.08 -20.67
CA ASN A 42 -0.96 40.63 -20.36
C ASN A 42 0.17 39.60 -20.65
N ASN A 43 1.10 40.06 -21.51
CA ASN A 43 2.50 39.67 -21.71
C ASN A 43 2.95 38.21 -21.50
N GLY A 44 3.09 37.49 -22.62
CA GLY A 44 4.42 37.04 -23.03
C GLY A 44 5.05 35.82 -22.36
N ARG A 45 4.30 34.74 -22.10
CA ARG A 45 4.79 33.34 -22.21
C ARG A 45 3.60 32.41 -22.12
N LEU A 46 3.27 31.70 -23.21
CA LEU A 46 2.26 30.63 -23.17
C LEU A 46 2.83 29.45 -22.37
N SER A 47 2.54 29.38 -21.08
CA SER A 47 2.56 28.12 -20.34
C SER A 47 1.37 27.29 -20.82
N ARG A 48 1.65 26.30 -21.67
CA ARG A 48 0.65 25.45 -22.33
C ARG A 48 0.07 24.50 -21.29
N ILE A 49 -1.12 24.78 -20.79
CA ILE A 49 -1.91 23.82 -20.02
C ILE A 49 -2.31 22.70 -20.99
N ARG A 50 -1.62 21.55 -20.92
CA ARG A 50 -2.11 20.31 -21.52
C ARG A 50 -2.87 19.54 -20.44
N CYS A 51 -4.19 19.74 -20.41
CA CYS A 51 -5.09 18.73 -19.86
C CYS A 51 -5.06 17.54 -20.83
N GLY A 52 -4.74 16.35 -20.33
CA GLY A 52 -4.55 15.13 -21.11
C GLY A 52 -5.76 14.84 -22.01
N GLY A 53 -5.50 14.78 -23.31
CA GLY A 53 -6.53 14.63 -24.33
C GLY A 53 -5.91 14.76 -25.73
N GLY A 54 -4.95 13.90 -26.05
CA GLY A 54 -4.32 13.88 -27.37
C GLY A 54 -3.17 12.89 -27.40
N GLY A 55 -3.46 11.64 -27.75
CA GLY A 55 -2.48 10.58 -27.92
C GLY A 55 -1.52 10.86 -29.07
N GLY A 56 -0.46 11.62 -28.78
CA GLY A 56 0.67 11.87 -29.65
C GLY A 56 1.91 11.10 -29.19
N ASP A 57 2.93 11.04 -30.04
CA ASP A 57 4.16 10.27 -29.79
C ASP A 57 4.88 10.67 -28.49
N GLY A 58 4.80 11.94 -28.09
CA GLY A 58 5.36 12.41 -26.81
C GLY A 58 4.68 11.83 -25.56
N GLU A 59 3.38 11.49 -25.60
CA GLU A 59 2.71 10.84 -24.46
C GLU A 59 3.18 9.38 -24.32
N LYS A 60 3.45 8.70 -25.44
CA LYS A 60 3.98 7.32 -25.43
C LYS A 60 5.41 7.30 -24.89
N GLU A 61 6.22 8.27 -25.30
CA GLU A 61 7.59 8.45 -24.82
C GLU A 61 7.63 8.73 -23.30
N ASP A 62 6.76 9.63 -22.83
CA ASP A 62 6.65 9.95 -21.40
C ASP A 62 6.32 8.70 -20.56
N LYS A 63 5.33 7.91 -20.99
CA LYS A 63 4.96 6.65 -20.32
C LYS A 63 6.11 5.64 -20.33
N PHE A 64 6.85 5.54 -21.43
CA PHE A 64 7.98 4.63 -21.54
C PHE A 64 9.08 4.96 -20.51
N TYR A 65 9.53 6.21 -20.45
CA TYR A 65 10.58 6.60 -19.50
C TYR A 65 10.10 6.61 -18.05
N MET A 66 8.83 6.94 -17.81
CA MET A 66 8.26 6.83 -16.47
C MET A 66 8.23 5.38 -15.97
N ARG A 67 7.87 4.42 -16.82
CA ARG A 67 7.98 2.99 -16.48
C ARG A 67 9.41 2.58 -16.17
N LYS A 68 10.41 3.08 -16.91
CA LYS A 68 11.83 2.87 -16.60
C LYS A 68 12.21 3.42 -15.23
N ALA A 69 11.75 4.62 -14.88
CA ALA A 69 11.95 5.19 -13.54
C ALA A 69 11.32 4.29 -12.46
N VAL A 70 10.10 3.79 -12.67
CA VAL A 70 9.46 2.84 -11.74
C VAL A 70 10.24 1.54 -11.60
N GLU A 71 10.75 0.96 -12.70
CA GLU A 71 11.57 -0.25 -12.64
C GLU A 71 12.86 -0.03 -11.84
N LEU A 72 13.51 1.14 -11.96
CA LEU A 72 14.64 1.50 -11.10
C LEU A 72 14.23 1.58 -9.62
N ALA A 73 13.08 2.20 -9.32
CA ALA A 73 12.58 2.33 -7.96
C ALA A 73 12.31 0.97 -7.28
N LYS A 74 11.81 -0.01 -8.03
CA LYS A 74 11.55 -1.38 -7.55
C LYS A 74 12.80 -2.11 -7.08
N THR A 75 14.00 -1.72 -7.50
CA THR A 75 15.24 -2.33 -7.02
C THR A 75 15.51 -2.08 -5.52
N ALA A 76 14.78 -1.15 -4.91
CA ALA A 76 14.90 -0.80 -3.49
C ALA A 76 13.71 -1.25 -2.62
N ILE A 77 12.92 -2.22 -3.09
CA ILE A 77 11.84 -2.85 -2.31
C ILE A 77 12.37 -3.30 -0.94
N GLY A 78 11.63 -2.97 0.12
CA GLY A 78 11.99 -3.31 1.51
C GLY A 78 13.09 -2.46 2.14
N CYS A 79 13.81 -1.64 1.36
CA CYS A 79 15.01 -0.95 1.82
C CYS A 79 14.79 0.55 2.13
N THR A 80 13.70 1.14 1.65
CA THR A 80 13.49 2.60 1.67
C THR A 80 12.69 3.09 2.87
N SER A 81 11.81 2.29 3.46
CA SER A 81 10.96 2.69 4.60
C SER A 81 11.76 3.37 5.72
N PRO A 82 11.27 4.49 6.29
CA PRO A 82 9.95 5.10 6.07
C PRO A 82 9.82 5.95 4.79
N ASN A 83 10.89 6.09 3.99
CA ASN A 83 10.86 6.89 2.78
C ASN A 83 10.17 6.13 1.62
N PRO A 84 9.64 6.84 0.62
CA PRO A 84 9.07 6.21 -0.56
C PRO A 84 10.17 5.61 -1.46
N MET A 85 9.79 4.62 -2.26
CA MET A 85 10.57 4.19 -3.41
C MET A 85 10.43 5.22 -4.53
N VAL A 86 11.55 5.79 -4.94
CA VAL A 86 11.59 6.79 -6.01
C VAL A 86 12.64 6.37 -7.03
N GLY A 87 12.31 6.50 -8.31
CA GLY A 87 13.23 6.36 -9.41
C GLY A 87 13.21 7.62 -10.28
N CYS A 88 14.33 7.88 -10.93
CA CYS A 88 14.53 9.03 -11.80
C CYS A 88 15.37 8.63 -13.01
N VAL A 89 14.97 9.05 -14.21
CA VAL A 89 15.79 8.96 -15.43
C VAL A 89 15.90 10.33 -16.08
N LEU A 90 17.09 10.70 -16.54
CA LEU A 90 17.35 11.90 -17.34
C LEU A 90 17.53 11.50 -18.79
N VAL A 91 16.82 12.17 -19.68
CA VAL A 91 16.80 11.87 -21.12
C VAL A 91 17.15 13.11 -21.91
N LYS A 92 18.02 12.97 -22.90
CA LYS A 92 18.38 14.02 -23.85
C LYS A 92 18.52 13.40 -25.24
N ASN A 93 17.86 14.00 -26.23
CA ASN A 93 17.85 13.51 -27.62
C ASN A 93 17.42 12.02 -27.75
N GLY A 94 16.46 11.58 -26.94
CA GLY A 94 15.98 10.18 -26.91
C GLY A 94 16.89 9.18 -26.20
N GLU A 95 18.04 9.63 -25.66
CA GLU A 95 18.98 8.77 -24.94
C GLU A 95 18.89 9.01 -23.43
N ILE A 96 18.90 7.93 -22.65
CA ILE A 96 19.04 8.00 -21.19
C ILE A 96 20.49 8.37 -20.89
N ILE A 97 20.68 9.56 -20.31
CA ILE A 97 21.99 10.10 -19.96
C ILE A 97 22.31 9.96 -18.47
N GLY A 98 21.33 9.60 -17.64
CA GLY A 98 21.53 9.35 -16.21
C GLY A 98 20.32 8.67 -15.58
N GLN A 99 20.59 7.86 -14.57
CA GLN A 99 19.61 7.01 -13.89
C GLN A 99 19.86 7.06 -12.38
N GLY A 100 18.80 6.93 -11.61
CA GLY A 100 18.90 6.92 -10.17
C GLY A 100 17.67 6.36 -9.50
N PHE A 101 17.88 5.80 -8.32
CA PHE A 101 16.81 5.42 -7.41
C PHE A 101 17.21 5.77 -5.99
N HIS A 102 16.25 5.87 -5.08
CA HIS A 102 16.52 6.06 -3.66
C HIS A 102 16.80 4.69 -3.00
N PRO A 103 18.03 4.40 -2.54
CA PRO A 103 18.37 3.04 -2.09
C PRO A 103 17.92 2.76 -0.66
N LYS A 104 17.97 3.76 0.23
CA LYS A 104 17.69 3.62 1.67
C LYS A 104 17.46 4.97 2.34
N ALA A 105 16.63 4.99 3.37
CA ALA A 105 16.42 6.18 4.19
C ALA A 105 17.74 6.85 4.64
N GLY A 106 17.84 8.17 4.45
CA GLY A 106 19.03 8.96 4.78
C GLY A 106 20.10 9.01 3.69
N GLN A 107 20.02 8.18 2.64
CA GLN A 107 20.85 8.31 1.45
C GLN A 107 20.29 9.38 0.48
N PRO A 108 21.07 9.82 -0.52
CA PRO A 108 20.57 10.73 -1.55
C PRO A 108 19.30 10.19 -2.24
N HIS A 109 18.48 11.11 -2.76
CA HIS A 109 17.28 10.76 -3.51
C HIS A 109 17.61 10.38 -4.96
N ALA A 110 16.63 9.81 -5.66
CA ALA A 110 16.79 9.30 -7.03
C ALA A 110 17.31 10.36 -8.00
N GLU A 111 16.80 11.59 -7.91
CA GLU A 111 17.15 12.70 -8.78
C GLU A 111 18.63 13.08 -8.61
N VAL A 112 19.15 12.99 -7.39
CA VAL A 112 20.57 13.29 -7.11
C VAL A 112 21.47 12.25 -7.76
N PHE A 113 21.12 10.97 -7.71
CA PHE A 113 21.88 9.91 -8.40
C PHE A 113 21.82 10.08 -9.92
N ALA A 114 20.64 10.32 -10.47
CA ALA A 114 20.47 10.52 -11.90
C ALA A 114 21.26 11.74 -12.41
N LEU A 115 21.23 12.86 -11.68
CA LEU A 115 21.98 14.08 -12.01
C LEU A 115 23.49 13.85 -11.94
N ARG A 116 23.97 13.08 -10.97
CA ARG A 116 25.41 12.74 -10.85
C ARG A 116 25.90 11.91 -12.03
N GLU A 117 25.11 10.94 -12.47
CA GLU A 117 25.44 10.12 -13.65
C GLU A 117 25.41 10.95 -14.94
N ALA A 118 24.42 11.84 -15.08
CA ALA A 118 24.31 12.71 -16.25
C ALA A 118 25.40 13.78 -16.33
N GLY A 119 25.86 14.29 -15.18
CA GLY A 119 26.82 15.41 -15.11
C GLY A 119 26.32 16.62 -15.92
N ASP A 120 27.22 17.25 -16.66
CA ASP A 120 26.90 18.44 -17.48
C ASP A 120 25.91 18.15 -18.61
N LYS A 121 25.69 16.89 -18.98
CA LYS A 121 24.71 16.53 -20.01
C LYS A 121 23.27 16.80 -19.56
N ALA A 122 23.03 16.94 -18.25
CA ALA A 122 21.71 17.23 -17.68
C ALA A 122 21.14 18.58 -18.12
N GLU A 123 21.98 19.55 -18.52
CA GLU A 123 21.50 20.83 -19.02
C GLU A 123 20.63 20.63 -20.27
N ASN A 124 19.45 21.24 -20.27
CA ASN A 124 18.40 21.09 -21.28
C ASN A 124 17.83 19.67 -21.45
N ALA A 125 18.08 18.74 -20.52
CA ALA A 125 17.48 17.41 -20.54
C ALA A 125 16.02 17.41 -20.02
N THR A 126 15.32 16.28 -20.19
CA THR A 126 14.05 15.98 -19.52
C THR A 126 14.29 15.00 -18.38
N ALA A 127 13.86 15.33 -17.16
CA ALA A 127 13.87 14.41 -16.02
C ALA A 127 12.50 13.73 -15.88
N TYR A 128 12.47 12.40 -15.79
CA TYR A 128 11.28 11.62 -15.45
C TYR A 128 11.44 11.07 -14.05
N VAL A 129 10.58 11.46 -13.13
CA VAL A 129 10.67 11.11 -11.71
C VAL A 129 9.35 10.52 -11.22
N SER A 130 9.40 9.37 -10.55
CA SER A 130 8.19 8.62 -10.19
C SER A 130 7.34 9.28 -9.10
N LEU A 131 7.91 10.19 -8.30
CA LEU A 131 7.25 10.95 -7.24
C LEU A 131 7.68 12.43 -7.35
N GLU A 132 6.83 13.36 -6.92
CA GLU A 132 7.16 14.79 -6.89
C GLU A 132 8.51 15.07 -6.20
N PRO A 133 9.43 15.82 -6.84
CA PRO A 133 10.71 16.19 -6.25
C PRO A 133 10.54 16.99 -4.96
N CYS A 134 11.27 16.62 -3.91
CA CYS A 134 11.14 17.30 -2.62
C CYS A 134 11.52 18.80 -2.71
N ASN A 135 10.83 19.62 -1.91
CA ASN A 135 11.05 21.06 -1.77
C ASN A 135 11.22 21.50 -0.30
N HIS A 136 11.81 20.64 0.52
CA HIS A 136 12.11 20.94 1.92
C HIS A 136 13.54 20.52 2.24
N PHE A 137 14.15 21.23 3.19
CA PHE A 137 15.45 20.85 3.75
C PHE A 137 15.22 19.76 4.79
N GLY A 138 15.57 18.52 4.43
CA GLY A 138 15.57 17.38 5.33
C GLY A 138 17.00 17.00 5.72
N ARG A 139 17.27 15.69 5.71
CA ARG A 139 18.64 15.14 5.83
C ARG A 139 19.52 15.46 4.61
N THR A 140 18.88 15.76 3.48
CA THR A 140 19.49 16.09 2.19
C THR A 140 18.91 17.41 1.65
N PRO A 141 19.64 18.17 0.82
CA PRO A 141 19.11 19.36 0.15
C PRO A 141 17.94 19.04 -0.80
N PRO A 142 17.06 20.01 -1.12
CA PRO A 142 15.89 19.76 -1.97
C PRO A 142 16.24 19.33 -3.40
N CYS A 143 15.58 18.28 -3.90
CA CYS A 143 15.75 17.80 -5.28
C CYS A 143 15.29 18.80 -6.33
N SER A 144 14.21 19.54 -6.04
CA SER A 144 13.72 20.62 -6.90
C SER A 144 14.82 21.65 -7.20
N GLU A 145 15.62 22.03 -6.21
CA GLU A 145 16.76 22.94 -6.42
C GLU A 145 17.90 22.29 -7.21
N ALA A 146 18.15 21.00 -7.00
CA ALA A 146 19.17 20.28 -7.76
C ALA A 146 18.82 20.27 -9.26
N LEU A 147 17.57 20.01 -9.61
CA LEU A 147 17.07 20.05 -10.99
C LEU A 147 17.16 21.46 -11.59
N ILE A 148 16.81 22.51 -10.82
CA ILE A 148 16.94 23.91 -11.25
C ILE A 148 18.41 24.27 -11.51
N ARG A 149 19.32 23.93 -10.58
CA ARG A 149 20.76 24.17 -10.74
C ARG A 149 21.35 23.44 -11.94
N ALA A 150 20.87 22.23 -12.21
CA ALA A 150 21.25 21.45 -13.39
C ALA A 150 20.64 21.98 -14.69
N LYS A 151 19.74 22.97 -14.63
CA LYS A 151 19.07 23.59 -15.78
C LYS A 151 18.40 22.57 -16.69
N VAL A 152 17.69 21.62 -16.10
CA VAL A 152 16.82 20.72 -16.88
C VAL A 152 15.74 21.56 -17.57
N ASN A 153 15.38 21.22 -18.81
CA ASN A 153 14.38 21.97 -19.58
C ASN A 153 12.95 21.55 -19.20
N ARG A 154 12.77 20.26 -18.85
CA ARG A 154 11.46 19.68 -18.56
C ARG A 154 11.54 18.66 -17.44
N VAL A 155 10.51 18.58 -16.61
CA VAL A 155 10.33 17.55 -15.58
C VAL A 155 8.97 16.89 -15.76
N VAL A 156 8.96 15.56 -15.82
CA VAL A 156 7.77 14.73 -15.92
C VAL A 156 7.64 13.94 -14.62
N VAL A 157 6.54 14.16 -13.91
CA VAL A 157 6.29 13.61 -12.58
C VAL A 157 5.24 12.52 -12.66
N GLY A 158 5.56 11.36 -12.09
CA GLY A 158 4.69 10.19 -12.07
C GLY A 158 3.44 10.41 -11.22
N MET A 159 3.64 10.78 -9.95
CA MET A 159 2.57 11.20 -9.05
C MET A 159 3.00 12.38 -8.15
N VAL A 160 2.04 13.19 -7.75
CA VAL A 160 2.22 14.27 -6.76
C VAL A 160 2.38 13.65 -5.36
N ASP A 161 3.23 14.23 -4.51
CA ASP A 161 3.43 13.70 -3.16
C ASP A 161 2.14 13.86 -2.33
N PRO A 162 1.60 12.78 -1.72
CA PRO A 162 0.41 12.87 -0.87
C PRO A 162 0.68 13.58 0.46
N ASN A 163 1.95 13.75 0.85
CA ASN A 163 2.32 14.41 2.09
C ASN A 163 1.86 15.88 2.05
N PRO A 164 0.93 16.31 2.93
CA PRO A 164 0.38 17.67 2.90
C PRO A 164 1.42 18.79 3.02
N ILE A 165 2.59 18.49 3.60
CA ILE A 165 3.69 19.45 3.76
C ILE A 165 4.47 19.65 2.45
N VAL A 166 4.44 18.66 1.57
CA VAL A 166 5.20 18.64 0.30
C VAL A 166 4.32 18.90 -0.91
N ALA A 167 3.08 18.40 -0.87
CA ALA A 167 2.15 18.36 -1.98
C ALA A 167 2.16 19.64 -2.83
N SER A 168 2.49 19.48 -4.11
CA SER A 168 2.55 20.52 -5.14
C SER A 168 3.63 21.59 -4.99
N ARG A 169 4.33 21.68 -3.85
CA ARG A 169 5.35 22.73 -3.63
C ARG A 169 6.60 22.53 -4.47
N GLY A 170 6.97 21.28 -4.78
CA GLY A 170 8.10 20.99 -5.66
C GLY A 170 7.77 21.28 -7.11
N VAL A 171 6.57 20.90 -7.54
CA VAL A 171 6.03 21.21 -8.86
C VAL A 171 5.95 22.72 -9.09
N GLU A 172 5.42 23.47 -8.13
CA GLU A 172 5.31 24.93 -8.19
C GLU A 172 6.69 25.59 -8.32
N LYS A 173 7.65 25.22 -7.47
CA LYS A 173 9.01 25.78 -7.52
C LYS A 173 9.72 25.54 -8.86
N LEU A 174 9.54 24.37 -9.45
CA LEU A 174 10.10 24.05 -10.77
C LEU A 174 9.46 24.94 -11.86
N ARG A 175 8.13 25.12 -11.83
CA ARG A 175 7.40 25.98 -12.76
C ARG A 175 7.81 27.45 -12.61
N ASP A 176 7.96 27.93 -11.39
CA ASP A 176 8.39 29.30 -11.09
C ASP A 176 9.81 29.59 -11.59
N ALA A 177 10.68 28.56 -11.59
CA ALA A 177 12.01 28.63 -12.20
C ALA A 177 11.99 28.55 -13.74
N GLY A 178 10.81 28.44 -14.37
CA GLY A 178 10.63 28.40 -15.82
C GLY A 178 10.82 27.03 -16.46
N ILE A 179 10.83 25.95 -15.67
CA ILE A 179 10.91 24.56 -16.17
C ILE A 179 9.52 24.09 -16.61
N ASP A 180 9.43 23.39 -17.75
CA ASP A 180 8.18 22.76 -18.17
C ASP A 180 7.87 21.54 -17.27
N VAL A 181 6.71 21.50 -16.63
CA VAL A 181 6.35 20.42 -15.69
C VAL A 181 5.04 19.74 -16.05
N THR A 182 5.15 18.48 -16.45
CA THR A 182 4.01 17.55 -16.67
C THR A 182 3.85 16.67 -15.43
N VAL A 183 2.63 16.45 -14.97
CA VAL A 183 2.33 15.61 -13.79
C VAL A 183 1.35 14.49 -14.13
N ALA A 184 1.26 13.49 -13.27
CA ALA A 184 0.33 12.36 -13.37
C ALA A 184 0.57 11.43 -14.58
N VAL A 185 1.83 11.23 -14.98
CA VAL A 185 2.19 10.26 -16.03
C VAL A 185 2.35 8.87 -15.40
N GLU A 186 1.62 7.86 -15.89
CA GLU A 186 1.59 6.51 -15.26
C GLU A 186 1.28 6.61 -13.74
N GLU A 187 0.36 7.51 -13.37
CA GLU A 187 0.10 7.84 -11.97
C GLU A 187 -0.35 6.61 -11.16
N GLU A 188 -1.21 5.76 -11.71
CA GLU A 188 -1.65 4.53 -11.03
C GLU A 188 -0.50 3.57 -10.77
N LEU A 189 0.44 3.45 -11.71
CA LEU A 189 1.64 2.63 -11.53
C LEU A 189 2.52 3.17 -10.40
N CYS A 190 2.71 4.49 -10.35
CA CYS A 190 3.50 5.15 -9.30
C CYS A 190 2.80 5.07 -7.93
N LYS A 191 1.46 5.16 -7.90
CA LYS A 191 0.65 4.97 -6.69
C LYS A 191 0.74 3.54 -6.16
N ASN A 192 0.65 2.54 -7.04
CA ASN A 192 0.79 1.14 -6.64
C ASN A 192 2.19 0.84 -6.10
N LEU A 193 3.25 1.44 -6.67
CA LEU A 193 4.62 1.31 -6.15
C LEU A 193 4.73 1.76 -4.68
N ASN A 194 4.03 2.83 -4.30
CA ASN A 194 4.16 3.47 -2.99
C ASN A 194 2.90 3.40 -2.13
N GLU A 195 2.03 2.40 -2.32
CA GLU A 195 0.71 2.34 -1.66
C GLU A 195 0.79 2.46 -0.14
N ALA A 196 1.79 1.82 0.48
CA ALA A 196 2.02 1.86 1.92
C ALA A 196 2.46 3.25 2.40
N TYR A 197 3.41 3.87 1.69
CA TYR A 197 3.83 5.24 1.97
C TYR A 197 2.67 6.22 1.84
N ILE A 198 1.88 6.11 0.76
CA ILE A 198 0.73 6.97 0.51
C ILE A 198 -0.29 6.85 1.62
N HIS A 199 -0.64 5.62 2.00
CA HIS A 199 -1.57 5.37 3.09
C HIS A 199 -1.08 6.02 4.38
N ARG A 200 0.18 5.80 4.76
CA ARG A 200 0.76 6.40 5.98
C ARG A 200 0.75 7.92 5.95
N MET A 201 1.05 8.54 4.81
CA MET A 201 1.02 10.01 4.72
C MET A 201 -0.40 10.58 4.86
N LEU A 202 -1.42 9.84 4.43
CA LEU A 202 -2.81 10.28 4.48
C LEU A 202 -3.51 9.96 5.80
N THR A 203 -3.18 8.83 6.43
CA THR A 203 -3.90 8.31 7.62
C THR A 203 -3.08 8.40 8.90
N GLY A 204 -1.75 8.56 8.79
CA GLY A 204 -0.83 8.45 9.92
C GLY A 204 -0.57 7.01 10.39
N LYS A 205 -1.20 6.00 9.78
CA LYS A 205 -1.10 4.58 10.18
C LYS A 205 -0.41 3.73 9.09
N PRO A 206 0.19 2.58 9.44
CA PRO A 206 0.72 1.65 8.45
C PRO A 206 -0.40 1.05 7.59
N PHE A 207 -0.10 0.77 6.33
CA PHE A 207 -0.96 0.02 5.42
C PHE A 207 -1.01 -1.45 5.81
N VAL A 208 -2.21 -2.00 5.94
CA VAL A 208 -2.43 -3.36 6.43
C VAL A 208 -2.89 -4.27 5.31
N THR A 209 -2.15 -5.39 5.18
CA THR A 209 -2.53 -6.50 4.32
C THR A 209 -2.85 -7.73 5.15
N LEU A 210 -4.03 -8.31 4.94
CA LEU A 210 -4.37 -9.63 5.46
C LEU A 210 -3.89 -10.69 4.47
N ARG A 211 -3.16 -11.69 4.94
CA ARG A 211 -2.71 -12.81 4.12
C ARG A 211 -3.08 -14.15 4.75
N TYR A 212 -3.60 -15.06 3.93
CA TYR A 212 -3.97 -16.41 4.36
C TYR A 212 -3.95 -17.39 3.17
N SER A 213 -3.93 -18.68 3.48
CA SER A 213 -4.01 -19.75 2.48
C SER A 213 -5.33 -20.53 2.64
N LEU A 214 -5.91 -20.94 1.52
CA LEU A 214 -7.09 -21.80 1.46
C LEU A 214 -6.79 -23.12 0.74
N SER A 215 -7.50 -24.17 1.13
CA SER A 215 -7.69 -25.36 0.30
C SER A 215 -8.67 -25.08 -0.85
N VAL A 216 -8.71 -25.95 -1.87
CA VAL A 216 -9.66 -25.78 -3.00
C VAL A 216 -11.14 -25.86 -2.55
N ASN A 217 -11.41 -26.49 -1.41
CA ASN A 217 -12.72 -26.56 -0.79
C ASN A 217 -12.97 -25.45 0.26
N GLY A 218 -12.14 -24.39 0.29
CA GLY A 218 -12.40 -23.16 1.03
C GLY A 218 -12.10 -23.22 2.54
N LYS A 219 -11.24 -24.15 2.98
CA LYS A 219 -10.77 -24.22 4.38
C LYS A 219 -9.47 -23.45 4.54
N ILE A 220 -9.34 -22.70 5.65
CA ILE A 220 -8.08 -22.04 5.97
C ILE A 220 -7.00 -23.10 6.23
N LEU A 221 -5.80 -22.83 5.74
CA LEU A 221 -4.64 -23.67 5.91
C LEU A 221 -3.58 -22.95 6.72
N ASP A 222 -2.93 -23.70 7.60
CA ASP A 222 -1.80 -23.29 8.44
C ASP A 222 -0.46 -23.25 7.70
N LYS A 223 -0.49 -23.39 6.37
CA LYS A 223 0.69 -23.52 5.51
C LYS A 223 0.57 -22.69 4.26
N VAL A 224 1.73 -22.41 3.67
CA VAL A 224 1.88 -21.70 2.40
C VAL A 224 2.54 -22.66 1.40
N GLY A 225 2.38 -22.42 0.09
CA GLY A 225 3.02 -23.26 -0.93
C GLY A 225 4.53 -23.31 -0.77
N LEU A 226 5.16 -24.46 -1.03
CA LEU A 226 6.62 -24.60 -0.87
C LEU A 226 7.38 -23.58 -1.74
N ALA A 227 7.02 -23.49 -3.01
CA ALA A 227 7.62 -22.55 -3.94
C ALA A 227 7.27 -21.07 -3.65
N ALA A 228 6.29 -20.80 -2.77
CA ALA A 228 6.01 -19.43 -2.34
C ALA A 228 7.09 -18.89 -1.39
N LYS A 229 7.74 -19.76 -0.62
CA LYS A 229 8.79 -19.41 0.35
C LYS A 229 10.16 -19.25 -0.29
N GLU A 230 10.40 -19.87 -1.44
CA GLU A 230 11.67 -19.82 -2.16
C GLU A 230 11.96 -18.41 -2.70
N PRO A 231 13.22 -18.09 -3.02
CA PRO A 231 13.56 -16.84 -3.70
C PRO A 231 12.75 -16.66 -4.99
N GLY A 232 12.16 -15.48 -5.17
CA GLY A 232 11.22 -15.17 -6.25
C GLY A 232 9.78 -15.64 -6.00
N GLY A 233 9.53 -16.41 -4.94
CA GLY A 233 8.20 -16.81 -4.51
C GLY A 233 7.43 -15.64 -3.89
N TYR A 234 6.10 -15.62 -4.08
CA TYR A 234 5.29 -14.46 -3.68
C TYR A 234 5.39 -14.16 -2.18
N TYR A 235 5.49 -15.20 -1.33
CA TYR A 235 5.52 -15.03 0.11
C TYR A 235 6.88 -14.50 0.57
N SER A 236 7.99 -14.98 -0.02
CA SER A 236 9.33 -14.41 0.17
C SER A 236 9.38 -12.93 -0.22
N GLN A 237 8.79 -12.57 -1.36
CA GLN A 237 8.69 -11.18 -1.83
C GLN A 237 7.80 -10.31 -0.93
N LEU A 238 6.68 -10.86 -0.44
CA LEU A 238 5.79 -10.16 0.48
C LEU A 238 6.51 -9.84 1.80
N LEU A 239 7.26 -10.80 2.35
CA LEU A 239 8.06 -10.59 3.55
C LEU A 239 9.18 -9.56 3.34
N GLN A 240 9.80 -9.51 2.15
CA GLN A 240 10.80 -8.49 1.82
C GLN A 240 10.17 -7.08 1.76
N ALA A 241 8.96 -6.97 1.21
CA ALA A 241 8.33 -5.68 0.93
C ALA A 241 7.69 -5.01 2.16
N TYR A 242 7.37 -5.77 3.20
CA TYR A 242 6.64 -5.27 4.38
C TYR A 242 7.57 -4.91 5.52
N ASP A 243 7.24 -3.85 6.27
CA ASP A 243 8.07 -3.44 7.40
C ASP A 243 7.88 -4.30 8.65
N GLY A 244 6.68 -4.89 8.81
CA GLY A 244 6.36 -5.77 9.92
C GLY A 244 5.39 -6.88 9.55
N VAL A 245 5.45 -7.98 10.29
CA VAL A 245 4.54 -9.12 10.18
C VAL A 245 3.90 -9.40 11.54
N ILE A 246 2.57 -9.43 11.57
CA ILE A 246 1.74 -9.73 12.73
C ILE A 246 1.37 -11.20 12.68
N LEU A 247 1.71 -11.92 13.75
CA LEU A 247 1.52 -13.35 13.92
C LEU A 247 0.79 -13.62 15.23
N SER A 248 0.09 -14.74 15.27
CA SER A 248 -0.56 -15.25 16.47
C SER A 248 0.44 -15.95 17.38
N SER A 249 0.23 -15.85 18.69
CA SER A 249 1.04 -16.56 19.67
C SER A 249 0.77 -18.06 19.68
N GLY A 250 -0.45 -18.49 19.31
CA GLY A 250 -0.80 -19.90 19.16
C GLY A 250 0.07 -20.65 18.13
N SER A 251 0.65 -19.94 17.16
CA SER A 251 1.57 -20.52 16.18
C SER A 251 2.96 -20.84 16.75
N LEU A 252 3.33 -20.26 17.90
CA LEU A 252 4.66 -20.39 18.52
C LEU A 252 4.82 -21.73 19.24
N THR A 253 4.92 -22.81 18.47
CA THR A 253 5.31 -24.14 18.95
C THR A 253 6.83 -24.24 19.11
N ARG A 254 7.32 -25.29 19.77
CA ARG A 254 8.78 -25.52 19.95
C ARG A 254 9.57 -25.55 18.64
N ASP A 255 8.95 -26.02 17.56
CA ASP A 255 9.57 -26.13 16.23
C ASP A 255 9.23 -24.94 15.32
N PHE A 256 8.58 -23.90 15.86
CA PHE A 256 8.19 -22.73 15.08
C PHE A 256 9.42 -21.94 14.65
N THR A 257 9.52 -21.73 13.34
CA THR A 257 10.49 -20.81 12.74
C THR A 257 9.74 -19.60 12.23
N PHE A 258 10.18 -18.41 12.63
CA PHE A 258 9.61 -17.17 12.13
C PHE A 258 9.70 -17.12 10.60
N PRO A 259 8.63 -16.68 9.91
CA PRO A 259 8.71 -16.41 8.48
C PRO A 259 9.82 -15.40 8.17
N THR A 260 10.68 -15.74 7.23
CA THR A 260 11.72 -14.86 6.72
C THR A 260 11.71 -14.85 5.21
N SER A 261 11.92 -13.68 4.63
CA SER A 261 12.18 -13.56 3.20
C SER A 261 13.47 -14.29 2.82
N GLN A 262 13.45 -15.00 1.70
CA GLN A 262 14.61 -15.65 1.10
C GLN A 262 15.21 -14.82 -0.04
N GLU A 263 14.72 -13.60 -0.27
CA GLU A 263 15.29 -12.73 -1.31
C GLU A 263 16.73 -12.32 -0.95
N PRO A 264 17.62 -12.18 -1.95
CA PRO A 264 18.99 -11.72 -1.71
C PRO A 264 19.02 -10.37 -1.01
N GLN A 265 19.79 -10.28 0.09
CA GLN A 265 19.93 -9.05 0.90
C GLN A 265 18.61 -8.50 1.47
N ALA A 266 17.58 -9.35 1.60
CA ALA A 266 16.31 -8.95 2.16
C ALA A 266 16.47 -8.42 3.59
N LYS A 267 15.97 -7.20 3.81
CA LYS A 267 15.67 -6.73 5.15
C LYS A 267 14.48 -7.55 5.66
N GLN A 268 14.63 -8.19 6.81
CA GLN A 268 13.56 -8.97 7.42
C GLN A 268 12.53 -8.05 8.11
N PRO A 269 11.23 -8.38 8.03
CA PRO A 269 10.19 -7.60 8.68
C PRO A 269 10.29 -7.72 10.20
N LEU A 270 9.89 -6.66 10.89
CA LEU A 270 9.71 -6.67 12.34
C LEU A 270 8.65 -7.70 12.72
N ARG A 271 8.97 -8.59 13.68
CA ARG A 271 8.05 -9.65 14.09
C ARG A 271 7.17 -9.14 15.22
N ILE A 272 5.86 -9.15 15.02
CA ILE A 272 4.88 -8.67 15.97
C ILE A 272 4.01 -9.88 16.35
N ILE A 273 4.06 -10.29 17.61
CA ILE A 273 3.26 -11.38 18.15
C ILE A 273 2.08 -10.79 18.90
N VAL A 274 0.87 -11.26 18.58
CA VAL A 274 -0.33 -11.00 19.36
C VAL A 274 -0.59 -12.20 20.24
N ALA A 275 -0.61 -11.98 21.55
CA ALA A 275 -0.91 -13.01 22.54
C ALA A 275 -2.11 -12.59 23.39
N ARG A 276 -3.21 -13.31 23.21
CA ARG A 276 -4.41 -13.16 24.03
C ARG A 276 -4.44 -14.33 25.02
N THR A 277 -4.90 -14.03 26.25
CA THR A 277 -5.02 -14.94 27.41
C THR A 277 -4.53 -16.38 27.19
N THR A 278 -3.36 -16.73 27.73
CA THR A 278 -2.82 -18.09 27.64
C THR A 278 -2.86 -18.79 29.00
N ASP A 279 -3.41 -20.00 29.07
CA ASP A 279 -3.39 -20.87 30.27
C ASP A 279 -1.96 -21.31 30.65
N SER A 280 -0.96 -20.99 29.82
CA SER A 280 0.44 -21.36 29.99
C SER A 280 1.36 -20.21 29.59
N PRO A 281 2.55 -20.09 30.20
CA PRO A 281 3.50 -19.06 29.83
C PRO A 281 3.94 -19.18 28.38
N LEU A 282 4.01 -18.05 27.68
CA LEU A 282 4.50 -18.00 26.30
C LEU A 282 5.96 -18.43 26.22
N GLN A 283 6.23 -19.46 25.40
CA GLN A 283 7.58 -19.89 25.06
C GLN A 283 7.96 -19.26 23.73
N ILE A 284 8.71 -18.15 23.78
CA ILE A 284 9.22 -17.51 22.56
C ILE A 284 10.46 -18.30 22.09
N PRO A 285 10.51 -18.75 20.83
CA PRO A 285 11.68 -19.42 20.29
C PRO A 285 12.94 -18.57 20.47
N ILE A 286 14.07 -19.22 20.78
CA ILE A 286 15.35 -18.54 20.94
C ILE A 286 15.70 -17.85 19.62
N LEU A 287 15.82 -16.52 19.67
CA LEU A 287 16.27 -15.74 18.55
C LEU A 287 17.77 -15.99 18.36
N THR A 288 18.17 -16.52 17.21
CA THR A 288 19.58 -16.56 16.83
C THR A 288 20.09 -15.12 16.70
N ASN A 289 21.36 -14.87 17.03
CA ASN A 289 21.85 -13.56 17.45
C ASN A 289 22.10 -12.54 16.30
N ASP A 290 21.28 -12.56 15.25
CA ASP A 290 21.35 -11.59 14.18
C ASP A 290 20.57 -10.33 14.54
N ALA A 291 21.19 -9.15 14.39
CA ALA A 291 20.64 -7.85 14.80
C ALA A 291 19.29 -7.49 14.11
N ALA A 292 18.84 -8.29 13.15
CA ALA A 292 17.55 -8.20 12.46
C ALA A 292 16.38 -8.90 13.17
N ASN A 293 16.61 -9.52 14.34
CA ASN A 293 15.65 -10.41 15.00
C ASN A 293 14.81 -9.73 16.09
N GLN A 294 14.45 -8.46 15.97
CA GLN A 294 13.57 -7.83 16.97
C GLN A 294 12.16 -8.44 16.91
N VAL A 295 11.69 -8.94 18.05
CA VAL A 295 10.32 -9.42 18.26
C VAL A 295 9.62 -8.49 19.23
N ILE A 296 8.40 -8.07 18.90
CA ILE A 296 7.53 -7.33 19.80
C ILE A 296 6.32 -8.19 20.12
N ILE A 297 5.99 -8.29 21.39
CA ILE A 297 4.87 -9.09 21.88
C ILE A 297 3.83 -8.16 22.46
N PHE A 298 2.67 -8.12 21.84
CA PHE A 298 1.49 -7.48 22.39
C PHE A 298 0.73 -8.50 23.22
N ALA A 299 0.73 -8.31 24.53
CA ALA A 299 0.15 -9.22 25.50
C ALA A 299 -0.95 -8.51 26.31
N GLU A 300 -2.05 -9.23 26.54
CA GLU A 300 -3.05 -8.79 27.52
C GLU A 300 -2.54 -8.95 28.96
N ASN A 301 -3.04 -8.17 29.92
CA ASN A 301 -2.53 -8.13 31.30
C ASN A 301 -2.44 -9.52 31.99
N ASP A 302 -3.34 -10.44 31.65
CA ASP A 302 -3.40 -11.77 32.24
C ASP A 302 -2.42 -12.78 31.59
N THR A 303 -1.71 -12.37 30.54
CA THR A 303 -0.77 -13.21 29.82
C THR A 303 0.59 -13.27 30.53
N VAL A 304 0.97 -14.47 30.99
CA VAL A 304 2.27 -14.70 31.61
C VAL A 304 3.35 -14.83 30.53
N VAL A 305 4.18 -13.80 30.37
CA VAL A 305 5.40 -13.88 29.54
C VAL A 305 6.54 -14.36 30.43
N ASN A 306 7.26 -15.42 30.03
CA ASN A 306 8.36 -15.97 30.84
C ASN A 306 9.46 -14.90 31.02
N PRO A 307 9.88 -14.52 32.23
CA PRO A 307 10.93 -13.52 32.45
C PRO A 307 12.28 -13.89 31.82
N GLU A 308 12.56 -15.17 31.53
CA GLU A 308 13.75 -15.58 30.76
C GLU A 308 13.69 -15.17 29.27
N THR A 309 12.51 -14.83 28.76
CA THR A 309 12.31 -14.30 27.40
C THR A 309 12.59 -12.81 27.28
N THR A 310 13.01 -12.15 28.36
CA THR A 310 13.68 -10.83 28.34
C THR A 310 15.13 -10.93 27.80
N SER A 311 15.35 -11.83 26.85
CA SER A 311 16.59 -11.97 26.09
C SER A 311 16.76 -10.78 25.13
N GLN A 312 18.01 -10.48 24.74
CA GLN A 312 18.31 -9.43 23.76
C GLN A 312 17.43 -9.59 22.50
N GLY A 313 16.63 -8.57 22.18
CA GLY A 313 15.81 -8.53 20.96
C GLY A 313 14.32 -8.79 21.14
N VAL A 314 13.84 -9.17 22.33
CA VAL A 314 12.39 -9.28 22.61
C VAL A 314 11.90 -8.07 23.40
N GLU A 315 10.86 -7.41 22.91
CA GLU A 315 10.13 -6.35 23.62
C GLU A 315 8.71 -6.81 23.91
N THR A 316 8.22 -6.58 25.13
CA THR A 316 6.83 -6.88 25.49
C THR A 316 6.08 -5.58 25.75
N VAL A 317 4.94 -5.43 25.09
CA VAL A 317 3.99 -4.33 25.28
C VAL A 317 2.73 -4.92 25.90
N VAL A 318 2.52 -4.63 27.18
CA VAL A 318 1.37 -5.11 27.95
C VAL A 318 0.25 -4.06 27.90
N MET A 319 -0.99 -4.51 27.72
CA MET A 319 -2.18 -3.66 27.70
C MET A 319 -3.43 -4.40 28.14
N ASP A 320 -4.48 -3.67 28.52
CA ASP A 320 -5.74 -4.27 28.99
C ASP A 320 -6.43 -5.12 27.91
N LYS A 321 -6.49 -4.60 26.68
CA LYS A 321 -7.06 -5.30 25.52
C LYS A 321 -6.21 -5.04 24.28
N VAL A 322 -5.71 -6.10 23.65
CA VAL A 322 -4.94 -5.97 22.41
C VAL A 322 -5.90 -5.78 21.23
N ASN A 323 -5.71 -4.71 20.46
CA ASN A 323 -6.49 -4.40 19.26
C ASN A 323 -5.60 -3.89 18.12
N LEU A 324 -6.07 -4.03 16.88
CA LEU A 324 -5.27 -3.67 15.70
C LEU A 324 -4.87 -2.19 15.72
N ASN A 325 -5.79 -1.31 16.13
CA ASN A 325 -5.53 0.12 16.15
C ASN A 325 -4.31 0.50 17.02
N ALA A 326 -4.21 -0.07 18.23
CA ALA A 326 -3.09 0.17 19.13
C ALA A 326 -1.76 -0.36 18.57
N ILE A 327 -1.78 -1.54 17.94
CA ILE A 327 -0.60 -2.10 17.27
C ILE A 327 -0.15 -1.17 16.13
N LEU A 328 -1.09 -0.66 15.33
CA LEU A 328 -0.79 0.26 14.22
C LEU A 328 -0.24 1.60 14.72
N ASP A 329 -0.76 2.14 15.82
CA ASP A 329 -0.25 3.38 16.42
C ASP A 329 1.18 3.19 16.94
N TYR A 330 1.45 2.06 17.58
CA TYR A 330 2.80 1.69 17.99
C TYR A 330 3.73 1.57 16.77
N CYS A 331 3.32 0.86 15.71
CA CYS A 331 4.09 0.71 14.48
C CYS A 331 4.35 2.06 13.79
N ALA A 332 3.35 2.95 13.74
CA ALA A 332 3.48 4.28 13.17
C ALA A 332 4.53 5.13 13.91
N SER A 333 4.56 5.05 15.25
CA SER A 333 5.52 5.76 16.10
C SER A 333 6.98 5.33 15.85
N ARG A 334 7.16 4.08 15.41
CA ARG A 334 8.45 3.50 15.01
C ARG A 334 8.82 3.77 13.55
N GLY A 335 7.92 4.40 12.79
CA GLY A 335 8.15 4.73 11.39
C GLY A 335 7.77 3.64 10.39
N LEU A 336 7.03 2.59 10.80
CA LEU A 336 6.58 1.56 9.86
C LEU A 336 5.50 2.15 8.92
N CYS A 337 5.60 1.80 7.64
CA CYS A 337 4.66 2.15 6.57
C CYS A 337 3.71 1.00 6.24
N SER A 338 4.09 -0.25 6.50
CA SER A 338 3.25 -1.41 6.20
C SER A 338 3.34 -2.51 7.24
N VAL A 339 2.24 -3.22 7.45
CA VAL A 339 2.20 -4.45 8.24
C VAL A 339 1.40 -5.54 7.54
N LEU A 340 1.91 -6.76 7.61
CA LEU A 340 1.27 -7.97 7.09
C LEU A 340 0.64 -8.72 8.25
N VAL A 341 -0.69 -8.87 8.29
CA VAL A 341 -1.36 -9.78 9.23
C VAL A 341 -1.43 -11.14 8.56
N ASP A 342 -0.73 -12.13 9.11
CA ASP A 342 -0.54 -13.42 8.45
C ASP A 342 -1.18 -14.57 9.24
N TYR A 343 -2.16 -15.23 8.63
CA TYR A 343 -2.85 -16.39 9.19
C TYR A 343 -2.06 -17.67 8.85
N ILE A 344 -0.83 -17.73 9.33
CA ILE A 344 0.01 -18.93 9.27
C ILE A 344 0.07 -19.58 10.66
N GLY A 345 -0.13 -20.90 10.73
CA GLY A 345 -0.29 -21.62 12.00
C GLY A 345 -1.67 -21.41 12.65
N ASP A 346 -1.72 -21.45 13.98
CA ASP A 346 -2.94 -21.18 14.75
C ASP A 346 -3.16 -19.65 14.81
N TYR A 347 -4.20 -19.15 14.15
CA TYR A 347 -4.50 -17.73 14.03
C TYR A 347 -5.58 -17.21 14.99
N LYS A 348 -5.98 -17.97 16.01
CA LYS A 348 -7.08 -17.59 16.93
C LYS A 348 -6.89 -16.22 17.57
N ASP A 349 -5.66 -15.87 17.95
CA ASP A 349 -5.36 -14.56 18.56
C ASP A 349 -5.59 -13.38 17.60
N LEU A 350 -5.63 -13.65 16.30
CA LEU A 350 -5.81 -12.67 15.24
C LEU A 350 -7.27 -12.54 14.77
N GLU A 351 -8.15 -13.51 15.06
CA GLU A 351 -9.53 -13.49 14.55
C GLU A 351 -10.27 -12.21 14.95
N GLU A 352 -10.42 -11.95 16.25
CA GLU A 352 -11.08 -10.74 16.74
C GLU A 352 -10.32 -9.47 16.30
N LEU A 353 -8.98 -9.54 16.23
CA LEU A 353 -8.13 -8.43 15.82
C LEU A 353 -8.43 -7.97 14.39
N VAL A 354 -8.56 -8.93 13.46
CA VAL A 354 -8.85 -8.69 12.05
C VAL A 354 -10.32 -8.33 11.84
N GLU A 355 -11.24 -8.95 12.56
CA GLU A 355 -12.66 -8.58 12.53
C GLU A 355 -12.86 -7.11 12.88
N GLU A 356 -12.36 -6.69 14.04
CA GLU A 356 -12.43 -5.29 14.49
C GLU A 356 -11.70 -4.36 13.50
N GLY A 357 -10.56 -4.82 12.96
CA GLY A 357 -9.80 -4.10 11.94
C GLY A 357 -10.58 -3.86 10.65
N LEU A 358 -11.30 -4.88 10.17
CA LEU A 358 -12.16 -4.76 8.99
C LEU A 358 -13.35 -3.82 9.28
N GLU A 359 -14.02 -3.97 10.43
CA GLU A 359 -15.11 -3.08 10.85
C GLU A 359 -14.69 -1.61 10.87
N GLN A 360 -13.48 -1.32 11.37
CA GLN A 360 -12.92 0.02 11.47
C GLN A 360 -12.25 0.54 10.17
N GLY A 361 -12.19 -0.27 9.11
CA GLY A 361 -11.53 0.09 7.84
C GLY A 361 -10.00 0.16 7.93
N LEU A 362 -9.41 -0.53 8.91
CA LEU A 362 -7.98 -0.59 9.15
C LEU A 362 -7.25 -1.60 8.25
N VAL A 363 -7.95 -2.56 7.64
CA VAL A 363 -7.37 -3.51 6.67
C VAL A 363 -7.65 -3.05 5.24
N GLN A 364 -6.61 -2.80 4.45
CA GLN A 364 -6.74 -2.24 3.10
C GLN A 364 -6.69 -3.30 2.00
N LYS A 365 -5.84 -4.32 2.16
CA LYS A 365 -5.58 -5.33 1.13
C LYS A 365 -5.73 -6.74 1.69
N VAL A 366 -6.13 -7.66 0.82
CA VAL A 366 -6.13 -9.10 1.07
C VAL A 366 -5.29 -9.82 0.03
N VAL A 367 -4.50 -10.79 0.47
CA VAL A 367 -3.70 -11.70 -0.35
C VAL A 367 -4.05 -13.14 0.04
N MET A 368 -4.72 -13.86 -0.84
CA MET A 368 -5.20 -15.21 -0.60
C MET A 368 -4.52 -16.19 -1.54
N GLU A 369 -3.85 -17.20 -0.99
CA GLU A 369 -3.30 -18.31 -1.78
C GLU A 369 -4.24 -19.52 -1.74
N VAL A 370 -4.74 -19.95 -2.89
CA VAL A 370 -5.51 -21.19 -3.01
C VAL A 370 -4.56 -22.32 -3.39
N LEU A 371 -4.34 -23.23 -2.44
CA LEU A 371 -3.51 -24.42 -2.61
C LEU A 371 -4.32 -25.56 -3.24
N PRO A 372 -3.71 -26.40 -4.11
CA PRO A 372 -4.36 -27.50 -4.82
C PRO A 372 -4.57 -28.73 -3.91
N VAL A 373 -5.07 -28.51 -2.69
CA VAL A 373 -5.29 -29.54 -1.68
C VAL A 373 -6.75 -29.54 -1.25
N TRP A 374 -7.28 -30.72 -0.92
CA TRP A 374 -8.61 -30.88 -0.32
C TRP A 374 -8.46 -31.12 1.17
N GLU A 375 -9.01 -30.25 2.01
CA GLU A 375 -8.93 -30.35 3.46
C GLU A 375 -10.17 -31.07 4.01
N GLY A 376 -9.95 -32.18 4.71
CA GLY A 376 -10.98 -33.10 5.20
C GLY A 376 -11.38 -32.89 6.65
N ARG A 377 -10.71 -31.99 7.39
CA ARG A 377 -11.05 -31.67 8.79
C ARG A 377 -12.51 -31.21 8.90
N LYS A 378 -13.25 -31.84 9.83
CA LYS A 378 -14.67 -31.53 10.10
C LYS A 378 -14.78 -30.18 10.83
N GLU A 379 -15.40 -29.23 10.15
CA GLU A 379 -16.23 -28.13 10.69
C GLU A 379 -15.63 -26.94 11.45
N SER A 380 -14.39 -26.87 11.91
CA SER A 380 -13.82 -25.57 12.31
C SER A 380 -13.17 -24.89 11.08
N GLU A 381 -13.11 -23.56 11.04
CA GLU A 381 -12.16 -22.83 10.18
C GLU A 381 -12.53 -22.67 8.69
N ILE A 382 -13.83 -22.53 8.38
CA ILE A 382 -14.15 -21.47 7.40
C ILE A 382 -13.80 -20.16 8.12
N LEU A 383 -13.39 -19.10 7.40
CA LEU A 383 -13.31 -17.74 7.96
C LEU A 383 -14.74 -17.26 8.35
N THR A 384 -15.44 -17.99 9.23
CA THR A 384 -16.69 -17.59 9.88
C THR A 384 -16.32 -16.56 10.89
N THR A 385 -16.03 -15.39 10.36
CA THR A 385 -16.03 -14.17 11.13
C THR A 385 -17.48 -13.96 11.52
N LYS A 386 -17.89 -14.47 12.69
CA LYS A 386 -19.30 -14.63 13.10
C LYS A 386 -20.09 -13.32 13.03
N LYS A 387 -19.41 -12.17 12.95
CA LYS A 387 -19.98 -10.83 12.72
C LYS A 387 -20.00 -10.36 11.25
N LEU A 388 -19.02 -10.72 10.42
CA LEU A 388 -18.93 -10.29 9.01
C LEU A 388 -19.96 -11.00 8.11
N GLU A 389 -20.60 -12.06 8.59
CA GLU A 389 -21.76 -12.68 7.92
C GLU A 389 -22.91 -11.70 7.64
N ARG A 390 -22.92 -10.52 8.28
CA ARG A 390 -23.96 -9.49 8.10
C ARG A 390 -23.67 -8.48 6.98
N GLU A 391 -22.43 -8.37 6.49
CA GLU A 391 -22.06 -7.36 5.48
C GLU A 391 -21.17 -7.94 4.37
N VAL A 392 -21.75 -8.14 3.18
CA VAL A 392 -20.99 -8.50 1.98
C VAL A 392 -20.11 -7.32 1.56
N ARG A 393 -18.80 -7.44 1.72
CA ARG A 393 -17.82 -6.44 1.27
C ARG A 393 -17.33 -6.76 -0.14
N LYS A 394 -17.51 -5.83 -1.07
CA LYS A 394 -17.04 -5.97 -2.45
C LYS A 394 -15.57 -5.55 -2.53
N LEU A 395 -14.71 -6.50 -2.85
CA LEU A 395 -13.30 -6.21 -3.15
C LEU A 395 -13.18 -5.42 -4.46
N LYS A 396 -12.29 -4.43 -4.45
CA LYS A 396 -11.86 -3.62 -5.59
C LYS A 396 -10.54 -4.16 -6.13
N LYS A 397 -10.26 -3.87 -7.41
CA LYS A 397 -9.01 -4.25 -8.10
C LYS A 397 -8.64 -5.73 -7.90
N LEU A 398 -9.64 -6.62 -7.89
CA LEU A 398 -9.41 -8.05 -7.73
C LEU A 398 -8.58 -8.58 -8.90
N GLN A 399 -7.49 -9.27 -8.58
CA GLN A 399 -6.59 -9.88 -9.55
C GLN A 399 -6.25 -11.30 -9.10
N SER A 400 -5.97 -12.17 -10.07
CA SER A 400 -5.51 -13.52 -9.83
C SER A 400 -4.28 -13.83 -10.66
N THR A 401 -3.30 -14.49 -10.07
CA THR A 401 -2.10 -14.97 -10.74
C THR A 401 -1.86 -16.44 -10.39
N ILE A 402 -1.27 -17.18 -11.31
CA ILE A 402 -0.83 -18.56 -11.04
C ILE A 402 0.57 -18.48 -10.44
N SER A 403 0.76 -19.06 -9.26
CA SER A 403 2.06 -19.18 -8.60
C SER A 403 2.39 -20.65 -8.41
N ASN A 404 3.19 -21.20 -9.33
CA ASN A 404 3.46 -22.63 -9.45
C ASN A 404 2.16 -23.45 -9.51
N GLU A 405 1.89 -24.28 -8.51
CA GLU A 405 0.70 -25.12 -8.43
C GLU A 405 -0.48 -24.46 -7.69
N SER A 406 -0.30 -23.22 -7.20
CA SER A 406 -1.30 -22.46 -6.44
C SER A 406 -1.87 -21.28 -7.25
N VAL A 407 -3.03 -20.79 -6.84
CA VAL A 407 -3.61 -19.55 -7.37
C VAL A 407 -3.52 -18.48 -6.30
N LEU A 408 -2.84 -17.38 -6.60
CA LEU A 408 -2.81 -16.20 -5.74
C LEU A 408 -3.94 -15.25 -6.16
N VAL A 409 -4.72 -14.78 -5.20
CA VAL A 409 -5.80 -13.82 -5.40
C VAL A 409 -5.52 -12.60 -4.53
N GLU A 410 -5.48 -11.43 -5.14
CA GLU A 410 -5.26 -10.16 -4.44
C GLU A 410 -6.43 -9.21 -4.66
N GLY A 411 -6.81 -8.47 -3.63
CA GLY A 411 -7.86 -7.46 -3.72
C GLY A 411 -7.79 -6.43 -2.60
N TYR A 412 -8.59 -5.37 -2.74
CA TYR A 412 -8.61 -4.25 -1.80
C TYR A 412 -10.03 -4.07 -1.27
N PHE A 413 -10.18 -3.76 0.02
CA PHE A 413 -11.49 -3.54 0.65
C PHE A 413 -12.17 -2.22 0.20
#